data_AF-A0A2V1NXL5-F1
#
_entry.id   AF-A0A2V1NXL5-F1
#
_cell.length_a   1.000
_cell.length_b   1.000
_cell.length_c   1.000
_cell.angle_alpha   90.00
_cell.angle_beta   90.00
_cell.angle_gamma   90.00
#
_symmetry.space_group_name_H-M   'P 1'
#
loop_
_entity.id
_entity.type
_entity.pdbx_description
1 polymer ?
#
loop_
_entity_poly.entity_id
_entity_poly.type
_entity_poly.pdbx_seq_one_letter_code
_entity_poly.pdbx_strand_id
1 'polypeptide(L)' 'MTNASGLKWFKSSYTESSGNNCVEVALLDHHIAVRDSKVPARTFTLTRTAFTALVKSL' A
#
# COMPACT_ATOMS: atom_id res chain seq x y z
N MET A 1 3.67 8.26 17.26
CA MET A 1 4.23 7.80 15.98
C MET A 1 4.25 6.28 16.02
N THR A 2 3.13 5.64 15.66
CA THR A 2 3.00 4.19 15.70
C THR A 2 3.90 3.61 14.62
N ASN A 3 5.04 3.06 15.04
CA ASN A 3 5.96 2.42 14.13
C ASN A 3 5.20 1.26 13.46
N ALA A 4 5.11 1.27 12.13
CA ALA A 4 4.40 0.29 11.32
C ALA A 4 5.06 -1.12 11.32
N SER A 5 5.83 -1.44 12.36
CA SER A 5 6.69 -2.61 12.50
C SER A 5 5.92 -3.94 12.55
N GLY A 6 4.61 -3.89 12.83
CA GLY A 6 3.73 -5.07 12.88
C GLY A 6 2.90 -5.32 11.61
N LEU A 7 2.97 -4.44 10.61
CA LEU A 7 2.17 -4.58 9.39
C LEU A 7 2.84 -5.54 8.39
N LYS A 8 2.08 -6.52 7.90
CA LYS A 8 2.52 -7.41 6.81
C LYS A 8 2.29 -6.72 5.46
N TRP A 9 3.38 -6.25 4.86
CA TRP A 9 3.38 -5.59 3.56
C TRP A 9 3.44 -6.59 2.41
N PHE A 10 2.63 -6.35 1.40
CA PHE A 10 2.60 -7.07 0.13
C PHE A 10 3.07 -6.14 -0.96
N LYS A 11 4.19 -6.50 -1.58
CA LYS A 11 4.78 -5.75 -2.69
C LYS A 11 4.15 -6.18 -4.02
N SER A 12 3.89 -5.21 -4.90
CA SER A 12 3.39 -5.49 -6.25
C SER A 12 4.37 -6.35 -7.05
N SER A 13 3.86 -7.34 -7.80
CA SER A 13 4.63 -8.16 -8.74
C SER A 13 5.12 -7.39 -9.96
N TYR A 14 4.55 -6.21 -10.24
CA TYR A 14 4.98 -5.33 -11.32
C TYR A 14 6.14 -4.41 -10.94
N THR A 15 6.70 -4.59 -9.73
CA THR A 15 7.89 -3.84 -9.29
C THR A 15 9.10 -4.31 -10.10
N GLU A 16 9.53 -3.52 -11.08
CA GLU A 16 10.76 -3.80 -11.82
C GLU A 16 11.99 -3.22 -11.12
N SER A 17 13.14 -3.88 -11.27
CA SER A 17 14.45 -3.35 -10.84
C SER A 17 14.81 -2.04 -11.55
N SER A 18 14.23 -1.82 -12.73
CA SER A 18 14.31 -0.60 -13.55
C SER A 18 13.62 0.62 -12.93
N GLY A 19 12.86 0.43 -11.84
CA GLY A 19 12.30 1.53 -11.06
C GLY A 19 10.89 1.98 -11.44
N ASN A 20 10.12 1.21 -12.20
CA ASN A 20 8.68 1.48 -12.41
C ASN A 20 7.79 0.60 -11.52
N ASN A 21 6.63 1.16 -11.13
CA ASN A 21 5.51 0.52 -10.40
C ASN A 21 5.82 -0.01 -8.97
N CYS A 22 6.23 0.89 -8.07
CA CYS A 22 6.68 0.57 -6.71
C CYS A 22 5.60 0.72 -5.62
N VAL A 23 4.49 -0.02 -5.72
CA VAL A 23 3.42 0.05 -4.71
C VAL A 23 3.48 -1.15 -3.76
N GLU A 24 3.33 -0.89 -2.46
CA GLU A 24 3.07 -1.91 -1.44
C GLU A 24 1.76 -1.62 -0.71
N VAL A 25 1.09 -2.70 -0.31
CA VAL A 25 -0.15 -2.62 0.47
C VAL A 25 -0.06 -3.46 1.73
N ALA A 26 -0.73 -3.05 2.81
CA ALA A 26 -0.92 -3.87 3.99
C ALA A 26 -2.40 -3.90 4.36
N LEU A 27 -2.87 -5.08 4.78
CA LEU A 27 -4.22 -5.26 5.29
C LEU A 27 -4.24 -4.89 6.77
N LEU A 28 -5.15 -3.98 7.14
CA LEU A 28 -5.53 -3.66 8.51
C LEU A 28 -7.00 -4.07 8.70
N ASP A 29 -7.50 -4.09 9.93
CA ASP A 29 -8.86 -4.59 10.24
C ASP A 29 -9.95 -4.02 9.32
N HIS A 30 -10.04 -2.68 9.24
CA HIS A 30 -11.04 -1.98 8.41
C HIS A 30 -10.43 -1.10 7.31
N HIS A 31 -9.11 -1.11 7.20
CA HIS A 31 -8.36 -0.21 6.34
C HIS A 31 -7.34 -0.95 5.50
N ILE A 32 -6.94 -0.31 4.41
CA ILE A 32 -5.83 -0.73 3.56
C ILE A 32 -4.79 0.38 3.64
N ALA A 33 -3.60 0.06 4.13
CA ALA A 33 -2.46 0.96 4.04
C ALA A 33 -1.80 0.78 2.67
N VAL A 34 -1.46 1.90 2.04
CA VAL A 34 -0.79 1.93 0.75
C VAL A 34 0.43 2.84 0.88
N ARG A 35 1.56 2.41 0.32
CA ARG A 35 2.78 3.22 0.28
C ARG A 35 3.58 2.98 -0.98
N ASP A 36 4.46 3.92 -1.25
CA ASP A 36 5.52 3.74 -2.23
C ASP A 36 6.68 2.92 -1.61
N SER A 37 7.16 1.89 -2.33
CA SER A 37 8.25 1.01 -1.87
C SER A 37 9.58 1.75 -1.69
N LYS A 38 9.82 2.81 -2.48
CA LYS A 38 11.06 3.60 -2.45
C LYS A 38 11.02 4.64 -1.34
N VAL A 39 9.83 5.09 -0.95
CA VAL A 39 9.63 6.07 0.13
C VAL A 39 8.65 5.52 1.18
N PRO A 40 9.03 4.46 1.92
CA PRO A 40 8.11 3.73 2.82
C PRO A 40 7.55 4.58 3.97
N ALA A 41 8.18 5.73 4.27
CA ALA A 41 7.67 6.70 5.24
C ALA A 41 6.38 7.40 4.77
N ARG A 42 6.09 7.41 3.47
CA ARG A 42 4.85 7.99 2.90
C ARG A 42 3.79 6.91 2.77
N THR A 43 3.10 6.66 3.88
CA THR A 43 1.97 5.73 3.95
C THR A 43 0.67 6.51 4.11
N PHE A 44 -0.36 6.13 3.35
CA PHE A 44 -1.73 6.58 3.58
C PHE A 44 -2.65 5.38 3.78
N THR A 45 -3.78 5.59 4.44
CA THR A 45 -4.77 4.54 4.73
C THR A 45 -6.11 4.88 4.12
N LEU A 46 -6.72 3.90 3.47
CA LEU A 46 -8.07 3.98 2.91
C LEU A 46 -8.98 3.02 3.66
N THR A 47 -10.28 3.30 3.74
CA THR A 47 -11.25 2.27 4.12
C THR A 47 -11.27 1.18 3.05
N ARG A 48 -11.67 -0.04 3.41
CA ARG A 48 -11.79 -1.14 2.44
C ARG A 48 -12.75 -0.81 1.29
N THR A 49 -13.82 -0.07 1.58
CA THR A 49 -14.79 0.41 0.59
C THR A 49 -14.15 1.42 -0.37
N ALA A 50 -13.42 2.42 0.14
CA ALA A 50 -12.74 3.40 -0.67
C ALA A 50 -11.66 2.76 -1.55
N PHE A 51 -10.89 1.81 -1.01
CA PHE A 51 -9.90 1.07 -1.79
C PHE A 51 -10.54 0.26 -2.92
N THR A 52 -11.68 -0.40 -2.65
CA THR A 52 -12.43 -1.13 -3.69
C THR A 52 -12.95 -0.20 -4.78
N ALA A 53 -13.48 0.96 -4.40
CA ALA A 53 -13.95 1.97 -5.36
C ALA A 53 -12.80 2.48 -6.23
N LEU A 54 -11.64 2.77 -5.63
CA LEU A 54 -10.43 3.17 -6.35
C LEU A 54 -10.02 2.13 -7.39
N VAL A 55 -9.88 0.86 -7.01
CA VAL A 55 -9.47 -0.22 -7.93
C VAL A 55 -10.47 -0.40 -9.08
N LYS A 56 -11.77 -0.25 -8.83
CA LYS A 56 -12.81 -0.33 -9.86
C LYS A 56 -12.84 0.87 -10.81
N SER A 57 -12.21 1.98 -10.45
CA SER A 57 -12.18 3.21 -11.25
C SER A 57 -10.99 3.28 -12.21
N LEU A 58 -10.09 2.29 -12.16
CA LEU A 58 -8.91 2.18 -13.00
C LEU A 58 -9.19 1.39 -14.29
#